data_AF-A0A3N6NRI8-F1
#
_entry.id   AF-A0A3N6NRI8-F1
#
_cell.length_a   1.000
_cell.length_b   1.000
_cell.length_c   1.000
_cell.angle_alpha   90.00
_cell.angle_beta   90.00
_cell.angle_gamma   90.00
#
_symmetry.space_group_name_H-M   'P 1'
#
loop_
_entity.id
_entity.type
_entity.pdbx_description
1 polymer ?
#
loop_
_entity_poly.entity_id
_entity_poly.type
_entity_poly.pdbx_seq_one_letter_code
_entity_poly.pdbx_strand_id
1 'polypeptide(L)'
;MRAPFFSNIVISTLVAIVTWLWTSTALAAIPVQLYDLEYKECPSSLEKGMISSGSSMAANCFIIGGKAKNSTDKTLYDADVYGRIYDADNNNVMQNRTRLGSIEKVPPGVTDFEIRVSVPANLPTPLRLKQFKSSGFSHKVRWQTIEEFDGF
;
A
#
# COMPACT_ATOMS: atom_id res chain seq x y z
N MET A 1 20.90 -58.80 1.93
CA MET A 1 20.13 -57.93 1.02
C MET A 1 20.11 -56.54 1.62
N ARG A 2 20.84 -55.58 1.04
CA ARG A 2 20.80 -54.16 1.47
C ARG A 2 19.50 -53.57 0.94
N ALA A 3 18.57 -53.19 1.81
CA ALA A 3 17.28 -52.62 1.39
C ALA A 3 17.48 -51.17 0.94
N PRO A 4 17.46 -50.85 -0.37
CA PRO A 4 17.73 -49.49 -0.86
C PRO A 4 16.65 -48.49 -0.44
N PHE A 5 15.46 -48.98 -0.08
CA PHE A 5 14.31 -48.18 0.36
C PHE A 5 14.60 -47.35 1.63
N PHE A 6 15.27 -47.95 2.61
CA PHE A 6 15.57 -47.26 3.87
C PHE A 6 16.60 -46.14 3.66
N SER A 7 17.59 -46.38 2.81
CA SER A 7 18.61 -45.38 2.45
C SER A 7 18.00 -44.18 1.75
N ASN A 8 17.04 -44.40 0.84
CA ASN A 8 16.40 -43.33 0.08
C ASN A 8 15.50 -42.45 0.97
N ILE A 9 14.82 -43.04 1.96
CA ILE A 9 14.02 -42.28 2.94
C ILE A 9 14.92 -41.39 3.80
N VAL A 10 16.06 -41.91 4.28
CA VAL A 10 16.99 -41.14 5.09
C VAL A 10 17.58 -39.98 4.29
N ILE A 11 18.00 -40.22 3.04
CA ILE A 11 18.55 -39.17 2.16
C ILE A 11 17.50 -38.11 1.86
N SER A 12 16.26 -38.51 1.51
CA SER A 12 15.17 -37.57 1.25
C SER A 12 14.85 -36.69 2.47
N THR A 13 14.83 -37.30 3.67
CA THR A 13 14.59 -36.56 4.92
C THR A 13 15.72 -35.56 5.21
N LEU A 14 16.97 -35.96 5.00
CA LEU A 14 18.13 -35.08 5.17
C LEU A 14 18.11 -33.90 4.20
N VAL A 15 17.77 -34.16 2.92
CA VAL A 15 17.62 -33.09 1.92
C VAL A 15 16.50 -32.12 2.32
N ALA A 16 15.35 -32.62 2.79
CA ALA A 16 14.24 -31.78 3.24
C ALA A 16 14.60 -30.88 4.45
N ILE A 17 15.39 -31.40 5.40
CA ILE A 17 15.85 -30.62 6.55
C ILE A 17 16.83 -29.52 6.10
N VAL A 18 17.77 -29.87 5.21
CA VAL A 18 18.76 -28.90 4.70
C VAL A 18 18.09 -27.80 3.89
N THR A 19 17.11 -28.12 3.04
CA THR A 19 16.39 -27.10 2.28
C THR A 19 15.58 -26.17 3.17
N TRP A 20 15.05 -26.66 4.29
CA TRP A 20 14.29 -25.82 5.23
C TRP A 20 15.18 -24.80 5.94
N LEU A 21 16.40 -25.20 6.32
CA LEU A 21 17.38 -24.35 6.99
C LEU A 21 17.96 -23.24 6.08
N TRP A 22 17.81 -23.37 4.76
CA TRP A 22 18.35 -22.44 3.76
C TRP A 22 17.29 -21.50 3.17
N THR A 23 16.09 -21.48 3.71
CA THR A 23 15.06 -20.53 3.25
C THR A 23 15.41 -19.11 3.67
N SER A 24 15.62 -18.21 2.71
CA SER A 24 15.82 -16.78 2.97
C SER A 24 14.61 -16.17 3.67
N THR A 25 14.84 -15.21 4.56
CA THR A 25 13.76 -14.41 5.15
C THR A 25 12.99 -13.70 4.03
N ALA A 26 11.69 -14.00 3.91
CA ALA A 26 10.85 -13.40 2.90
C ALA A 26 10.85 -11.86 3.02
N LEU A 27 11.16 -11.16 1.92
CA LEU A 27 10.91 -9.72 1.78
C LEU A 27 9.40 -9.50 1.66
N ALA A 28 8.71 -9.57 2.78
CA ALA A 28 7.28 -9.27 2.86
C ALA A 28 7.07 -7.76 3.03
N ALA A 29 5.97 -7.24 2.49
CA ALA A 29 5.52 -5.88 2.77
C ALA A 29 5.28 -5.72 4.28
N ILE A 30 5.91 -4.70 4.86
CA ILE A 30 5.88 -4.42 6.29
C ILE A 30 4.66 -3.55 6.58
N PRO A 31 3.75 -3.96 7.49
CA PRO A 31 2.56 -3.21 7.80
C PRO A 31 2.89 -1.91 8.54
N VAL A 32 2.21 -0.83 8.17
CA VAL A 32 2.24 0.49 8.80
C VAL A 32 0.86 0.78 9.37
N GLN A 33 0.81 1.11 10.65
CA GLN A 33 -0.46 1.43 11.32
C GLN A 33 -0.85 2.87 11.01
N LEU A 34 -2.07 3.07 10.50
CA LEU A 34 -2.62 4.40 10.26
C LEU A 34 -3.72 4.69 11.29
N TYR A 35 -3.68 5.88 11.89
CA TYR A 35 -4.66 6.32 12.90
C TYR A 35 -4.79 7.85 12.89
N ASP A 36 -5.74 8.37 13.68
CA ASP A 36 -6.10 9.81 13.72
C ASP A 36 -6.37 10.37 12.32
N LEU A 37 -7.21 9.64 11.57
CA LEU A 37 -7.49 9.96 10.18
C LEU A 37 -8.47 11.13 10.08
N GLU A 38 -8.09 12.12 9.29
CA GLU A 38 -8.91 13.27 8.95
C GLU A 38 -8.87 13.53 7.45
N TYR A 39 -9.81 14.32 6.96
CA TYR A 39 -9.78 14.78 5.59
C TYR A 39 -10.09 16.27 5.51
N LYS A 40 -9.50 16.92 4.51
CA LYS A 40 -9.73 18.33 4.18
C LYS A 40 -9.91 18.48 2.67
N GLU A 41 -10.60 19.52 2.26
CA GLU A 41 -10.69 19.87 0.83
C GLU A 41 -9.33 20.36 0.32
N CYS A 42 -9.07 20.12 -0.97
CA CYS A 42 -7.85 20.58 -1.60
C CYS A 42 -7.89 22.11 -1.78
N PRO A 43 -6.74 22.81 -1.73
CA PRO A 43 -6.72 24.21 -2.10
C PRO A 43 -7.14 24.37 -3.57
N SER A 44 -7.87 25.45 -3.86
CA SER A 44 -8.49 25.74 -5.17
C SER A 44 -7.52 25.75 -6.36
N SER A 45 -6.22 25.93 -6.11
CA SER A 45 -5.16 25.83 -7.11
C SER A 45 -5.02 24.43 -7.72
N LEU A 46 -5.40 23.39 -6.97
CA LEU A 46 -5.22 22.01 -7.38
C LEU A 46 -6.54 21.34 -7.86
N GLU A 47 -7.68 22.03 -7.74
CA GLU A 47 -9.01 21.46 -8.05
C GLU A 47 -9.42 21.58 -9.53
N LYS A 48 -8.83 22.52 -10.27
CA LYS A 48 -9.24 22.80 -11.66
C LYS A 48 -9.02 21.58 -12.56
N GLY A 49 -10.12 21.11 -13.16
CA GLY A 49 -10.09 20.02 -14.15
C GLY A 49 -9.98 18.61 -13.55
N MET A 50 -10.26 18.43 -12.26
CA MET A 50 -10.25 17.12 -11.62
C MET A 50 -11.41 16.25 -12.13
N ILE A 51 -11.06 15.07 -12.64
CA ILE A 51 -12.00 14.02 -13.01
C ILE A 51 -11.97 12.88 -11.99
N SER A 52 -13.11 12.22 -11.82
CA SER A 52 -13.20 11.04 -10.96
C SER A 52 -12.38 9.90 -11.58
N SER A 53 -11.57 9.24 -10.76
CA SER A 53 -10.64 8.20 -11.19
C SER A 53 -11.35 7.11 -12.01
N GLY A 54 -11.03 7.02 -13.31
CA GLY A 54 -11.61 6.03 -14.22
C GLY A 54 -12.91 6.45 -14.91
N SER A 55 -13.29 7.73 -14.83
CA SER A 55 -14.44 8.30 -15.53
C SER A 55 -14.16 9.73 -16.02
N SER A 56 -15.01 10.24 -16.91
CA SER A 56 -15.00 11.66 -17.34
C SER A 56 -15.85 12.58 -16.45
N MET A 57 -16.38 12.07 -15.33
CA MET A 57 -17.24 12.83 -14.43
C MET A 57 -16.42 13.79 -13.58
N ALA A 58 -16.98 14.96 -13.29
CA ALA A 58 -16.37 15.93 -12.38
C ALA A 58 -16.16 15.33 -10.98
N ALA A 59 -15.04 15.68 -10.35
CA ALA A 59 -14.70 15.21 -9.02
C ALA A 59 -14.23 16.34 -8.11
N ASN A 60 -14.63 16.23 -6.85
CA ASN A 60 -14.11 17.01 -5.75
C ASN A 60 -12.78 16.41 -5.27
N CYS A 61 -11.88 17.28 -4.83
CA CYS A 61 -10.58 16.85 -4.35
C CYS A 61 -10.52 16.90 -2.83
N PHE A 62 -10.05 15.82 -2.23
CA PHE A 62 -9.80 15.73 -0.81
C PHE A 62 -8.36 15.31 -0.52
N ILE A 63 -7.79 15.85 0.54
CA ILE A 63 -6.54 15.40 1.14
C ILE A 63 -6.91 14.63 2.40
N ILE A 64 -6.58 13.35 2.44
CA ILE A 64 -6.73 12.51 3.63
C ILE A 64 -5.40 12.49 4.35
N GLY A 65 -5.39 12.90 5.61
CA GLY A 65 -4.22 12.94 6.46
C GLY A 65 -4.39 12.12 7.73
N GLY A 66 -3.28 11.92 8.44
CA GLY A 66 -3.28 11.31 9.76
C GLY A 66 -1.87 10.91 10.20
N LYS A 67 -1.81 10.02 11.17
CA LYS A 67 -0.55 9.48 11.72
C LYS A 67 -0.26 8.10 11.16
N ALA A 68 0.98 7.90 10.72
CA ALA A 68 1.55 6.63 10.30
C ALA A 68 2.58 6.17 11.33
N LYS A 69 2.38 5.00 11.93
CA LYS A 69 3.32 4.38 12.86
C LYS A 69 4.05 3.22 12.22
N ASN A 70 5.36 3.38 12.11
CA ASN A 70 6.31 2.34 11.77
C ASN A 70 6.89 1.75 13.05
N SER A 71 6.55 0.49 13.34
CA SER A 71 7.04 -0.24 14.51
C SER A 71 8.41 -0.89 14.30
N THR A 72 9.07 -0.63 13.17
CA THR A 72 10.39 -1.17 12.86
C THR A 72 11.47 -0.10 12.98
N ASP A 73 12.72 -0.52 13.17
CA ASP A 73 13.88 0.39 13.28
C ASP A 73 14.42 0.85 11.92
N LYS A 74 13.77 0.45 10.82
CA LYS A 74 14.18 0.81 9.45
C LYS A 74 13.14 1.73 8.82
N THR A 75 13.60 2.70 8.05
CA THR A 75 12.71 3.50 7.19
C THR A 75 12.06 2.59 6.17
N LEU A 76 10.74 2.67 6.06
CA LEU A 76 9.97 1.99 5.03
C LEU A 76 9.78 2.92 3.84
N TYR A 77 9.77 2.35 2.65
CA TYR A 77 9.62 3.04 1.38
C TYR A 77 8.40 2.52 0.64
N ASP A 78 7.85 3.37 -0.24
CA ASP A 78 6.76 3.03 -1.16
C ASP A 78 5.59 2.37 -0.42
N ALA A 79 5.18 2.98 0.69
CA ALA A 79 4.15 2.44 1.56
C ALA A 79 2.76 2.75 0.99
N ASP A 80 2.15 1.74 0.36
CA ASP A 80 0.82 1.86 -0.20
C ASP A 80 -0.22 2.09 0.89
N VAL A 81 -1.20 2.95 0.63
CA VAL A 81 -2.33 3.22 1.52
C VAL A 81 -3.59 2.64 0.91
N TYR A 82 -4.21 1.74 1.67
CA TYR A 82 -5.47 1.08 1.35
C TYR A 82 -6.54 1.55 2.30
N GLY A 83 -7.79 1.62 1.83
CA GLY A 83 -8.91 1.98 2.69
C GLY A 83 -10.23 1.94 1.94
N ARG A 84 -11.31 2.24 2.68
CA ARG A 84 -12.64 2.44 2.12
C ARG A 84 -13.14 3.81 2.51
N ILE A 85 -13.64 4.53 1.52
CA ILE A 85 -14.25 5.84 1.70
C ILE A 85 -15.74 5.66 1.41
N TYR A 86 -16.56 6.05 2.36
CA TYR A 86 -18.01 6.06 2.23
C TYR A 86 -18.52 7.50 2.22
N ASP A 87 -19.59 7.75 1.47
CA ASP A 87 -20.32 9.01 1.53
C ASP A 87 -21.25 9.06 2.77
N ALA A 88 -22.01 10.15 2.91
CA ALA A 88 -22.99 10.31 3.99
C ALA A 88 -24.09 9.21 3.98
N ASP A 89 -24.44 8.72 2.79
CA ASP A 89 -25.46 7.68 2.56
C ASP A 89 -24.91 6.25 2.70
N ASN A 90 -23.65 6.10 3.10
CA ASN A 90 -22.94 4.83 3.27
C ASN A 90 -22.74 4.04 1.96
N ASN A 91 -22.71 4.72 0.82
CA ASN A 91 -22.24 4.17 -0.45
C ASN A 91 -20.71 4.19 -0.51
N ASN A 92 -20.11 3.13 -1.06
CA ASN A 92 -18.67 3.14 -1.29
C ASN A 92 -18.35 4.06 -2.48
N VAL A 93 -17.58 5.11 -2.20
CA VAL A 93 -17.14 6.12 -3.16
C VAL A 93 -16.24 5.52 -4.24
N MET A 94 -15.44 4.50 -3.88
CA MET A 94 -14.39 3.94 -4.72
C MET A 94 -14.58 2.42 -4.84
N GLN A 95 -15.61 2.01 -5.58
CA GLN A 95 -16.01 0.60 -5.69
C GLN A 95 -14.93 -0.28 -6.35
N ASN A 96 -14.26 0.24 -7.38
CA ASN A 96 -13.32 -0.53 -8.21
C ASN A 96 -11.85 -0.45 -7.75
N ARG A 97 -11.55 0.30 -6.68
CA ARG A 97 -10.17 0.48 -6.20
C ARG A 97 -10.11 0.58 -4.69
N THR A 98 -9.26 -0.25 -4.09
CA THR A 98 -8.97 -0.24 -2.65
C THR A 98 -7.70 0.51 -2.30
N ARG A 99 -6.77 0.66 -3.27
CA ARG A 99 -5.56 1.49 -3.14
C ARG A 99 -5.92 2.96 -3.37
N LEU A 100 -5.69 3.76 -2.33
CA LEU A 100 -6.04 5.18 -2.31
C LEU A 100 -4.85 6.05 -2.68
N GLY A 101 -3.64 5.68 -2.23
CA GLY A 101 -2.40 6.41 -2.51
C GLY A 101 -1.18 5.64 -2.03
N SER A 102 -0.07 6.34 -1.87
CA SER A 102 1.19 5.82 -1.33
C SER A 102 1.95 6.91 -0.57
N ILE A 103 2.70 6.50 0.45
CA ILE A 103 3.59 7.33 1.24
C ILE A 103 5.02 6.98 0.82
N GLU A 104 5.80 7.96 0.38
CA GLU A 104 7.14 7.72 -0.18
C GLU A 104 8.08 7.11 0.87
N LYS A 105 8.07 7.66 2.09
CA LYS A 105 8.95 7.26 3.19
C LYS A 105 8.22 7.31 4.51
N VAL A 106 8.38 6.26 5.31
CA VAL A 106 7.88 6.17 6.69
C VAL A 106 9.07 5.85 7.61
N PRO A 107 9.72 6.87 8.18
CA PRO A 107 10.76 6.70 9.19
C PRO A 107 10.29 5.86 10.39
N PRO A 108 11.22 5.29 11.18
CA PRO A 108 10.89 4.65 12.46
C PRO A 108 10.11 5.59 13.39
N GLY A 109 9.10 5.08 14.08
CA GLY A 109 8.26 5.86 14.98
C GLY A 109 6.97 6.35 14.34
N VAL A 110 6.52 7.55 14.70
CA VAL A 110 5.24 8.14 14.26
C VAL A 110 5.53 9.33 13.36
N THR A 111 4.96 9.33 12.16
CA THR A 111 5.07 10.41 11.18
C THR A 111 3.71 10.83 10.66
N ASP A 112 3.55 12.10 10.32
CA ASP A 112 2.39 12.57 9.59
C ASP A 112 2.43 12.09 8.13
N PHE A 113 1.26 11.78 7.59
CA PHE A 113 1.11 11.47 6.16
C PHE A 113 -0.09 12.18 5.59
N GLU A 114 -0.05 12.45 4.29
CA GLU A 114 -1.16 12.99 3.53
C GLU A 114 -1.23 12.30 2.17
N ILE A 115 -2.43 11.94 1.73
CA ILE A 115 -2.69 11.41 0.39
C ILE A 115 -3.83 12.18 -0.26
N ARG A 116 -3.73 12.36 -1.58
CA ARG A 116 -4.74 13.03 -2.37
C ARG A 116 -5.73 12.04 -2.96
N VAL A 117 -7.02 12.30 -2.82
CA VAL A 117 -8.09 11.46 -3.36
C VAL A 117 -9.07 12.32 -4.16
N SER A 118 -9.48 11.79 -5.31
CA SER A 118 -10.51 12.36 -6.19
C SER A 118 -11.83 11.62 -5.94
N VAL A 119 -12.87 12.34 -5.56
CA VAL A 119 -14.20 11.81 -5.19
C VAL A 119 -15.23 12.40 -6.15
N PRO A 120 -16.11 11.60 -6.78
CA PRO A 120 -17.16 12.11 -7.64
C PRO A 120 -17.96 13.26 -7.01
N ALA A 121 -18.16 14.35 -7.75
CA ALA A 121 -18.74 15.59 -7.22
C ALA A 121 -20.23 15.46 -6.83
N ASN A 122 -20.90 14.41 -7.30
CA ASN A 122 -22.31 14.14 -7.02
C ASN A 122 -22.56 13.41 -5.69
N LEU A 123 -21.50 13.06 -4.94
CA LEU A 123 -21.63 12.31 -3.70
C LEU A 123 -21.72 13.25 -2.48
N PRO A 124 -22.60 12.94 -1.51
CA PRO A 124 -22.81 13.79 -0.35
C PRO A 124 -21.67 13.68 0.69
N THR A 125 -21.33 14.81 1.29
CA THR A 125 -20.43 14.91 2.45
C THR A 125 -21.24 14.90 3.76
N PRO A 126 -20.65 14.52 4.92
CA PRO A 126 -19.25 14.21 5.18
C PRO A 126 -18.81 12.81 4.74
N LEU A 127 -17.54 12.69 4.38
CA LEU A 127 -16.94 11.39 4.04
C LEU A 127 -16.61 10.60 5.31
N ARG A 128 -16.79 9.28 5.23
CA ARG A 128 -16.48 8.34 6.30
C ARG A 128 -15.31 7.45 5.89
N LEU A 129 -14.20 7.63 6.59
CA LEU A 129 -12.96 6.86 6.37
C LEU A 129 -13.01 5.56 7.19
N LYS A 130 -12.89 4.40 6.54
CA LYS A 130 -12.95 3.09 7.21
C LYS A 130 -11.83 2.16 6.74
N GLN A 131 -11.36 1.31 7.66
CA GLN A 131 -10.46 0.19 7.38
C GLN A 131 -9.15 0.62 6.68
N PHE A 132 -8.61 1.78 7.04
CA PHE A 132 -7.35 2.26 6.49
C PHE A 132 -6.19 1.40 6.99
N LYS A 133 -5.34 1.00 6.05
CA LYS A 133 -4.15 0.20 6.28
C LYS A 133 -3.05 0.67 5.35
N SER A 134 -1.81 0.54 5.78
CA SER A 134 -0.69 0.76 4.90
C SER A 134 0.34 -0.35 5.02
N SER A 135 1.08 -0.58 3.96
CA SER A 135 2.20 -1.51 3.94
C SER A 135 3.27 -1.02 2.99
N GLY A 136 4.53 -1.04 3.42
CA GLY A 136 5.67 -0.61 2.61
C GLY A 136 6.82 -1.62 2.62
N PHE A 137 7.97 -1.22 2.11
CA PHE A 137 9.13 -2.08 1.94
C PHE A 137 10.35 -1.52 2.66
N SER A 138 11.26 -2.38 3.12
CA SER A 138 12.51 -1.96 3.76
C SER A 138 13.50 -1.28 2.79
N HIS A 139 13.23 -1.36 1.49
CA HIS A 139 14.02 -0.78 0.41
C HIS A 139 13.08 -0.17 -0.62
N LYS A 140 13.53 0.89 -1.31
CA LYS A 140 12.79 1.48 -2.42
C LYS A 140 12.59 0.43 -3.54
N VAL A 141 11.36 0.27 -3.99
CA VAL A 141 11.04 -0.63 -5.10
C VAL A 141 11.54 0.02 -6.38
N ARG A 142 12.63 -0.51 -6.93
CA ARG A 142 13.11 -0.13 -8.26
C ARG A 142 12.19 -0.77 -9.30
N TRP A 143 11.35 0.04 -9.92
CA TRP A 143 10.83 -0.29 -11.24
C TRP A 143 11.97 -0.02 -12.23
N GLN A 144 12.27 -0.97 -13.13
CA GLN A 144 13.13 -0.66 -14.28
C GLN A 144 12.36 0.33 -15.13
N THR A 145 12.62 1.62 -14.92
CA THR A 145 12.18 2.66 -15.82
C THR A 145 12.81 2.41 -17.18
N ILE A 146 12.06 2.64 -18.24
CA ILE A 146 12.49 2.64 -19.64
C ILE A 146 13.47 3.82 -19.89
N GLU A 147 14.26 4.28 -18.91
CA GLU A 147 15.29 5.32 -19.12
C GLU A 147 16.50 4.79 -19.89
N GLU A 148 16.55 3.49 -20.22
CA GLU A 148 17.59 2.90 -21.07
C GLU A 148 17.26 2.99 -22.58
N PHE A 149 16.05 3.45 -22.96
CA PHE A 149 15.66 3.58 -24.38
C PHE A 149 15.83 4.97 -24.99
N ASP A 150 16.28 5.98 -24.24
CA ASP A 150 16.58 7.33 -24.78
C ASP A 150 18.00 7.43 -25.36
N GLY A 151 18.60 6.29 -25.70
CA GLY A 151 19.95 6.16 -26.27
C GLY A 151 20.00 5.77 -27.76
N PHE A 152 19.02 6.17 -28.58
CA PHE A 152 19.07 6.09 -30.04
C PHE A 152 18.65 7.41 -30.70
#